data_AF-A0AAD7H674-F1
#
_entry.id   AF-A0AAD7H674-F1
#
_cell.length_a   1.000
_cell.length_b   1.000
_cell.length_c   1.000
_cell.angle_alpha   90.00
_cell.angle_beta   90.00
_cell.angle_gamma   90.00
#
_symmetry.space_group_name_H-M   'P 1'
#
loop_
_entity.id
_entity.type
_entity.pdbx_description
1 polymer ?
#
loop_
_entity_poly.entity_id
_entity_poly.type
_entity_poly.pdbx_seq_one_letter_code
_entity_poly.pdbx_strand_id
1 'polypeptide(L)'
;AVPPRIDELFKAGRYVPYTALSASARLKASQGEEEVTFNVATGSFATKSVDRRNEKSIQLVDWIGAARIAEERTRHYHGQRRADALGAHHKLVTDIGRVHGWETAVEYDVQQRDLAALNPFHDLSGVDITALTVISTAQLILSLPPGCQAATFDISAAYRLTPIRPEQQNSLCLRWEGLVYVDRA
;
A
#
# COMPACT_ATOMS: atom_id res chain seq x y z
N ALA A 1 -18.89 18.69 0.76
CA ALA A 1 -17.64 19.27 1.27
C ALA A 1 -16.86 18.22 2.05
N VAL A 2 -15.55 18.38 2.23
CA VAL A 2 -14.75 17.54 3.16
C VAL A 2 -15.15 17.94 4.59
N PRO A 3 -15.39 16.98 5.51
CA PRO A 3 -15.71 17.32 6.90
C PRO A 3 -14.59 18.18 7.52
N PRO A 4 -14.88 19.27 8.25
CA PRO A 4 -13.85 20.18 8.78
C PRO A 4 -12.78 19.45 9.58
N ARG A 5 -13.20 18.49 10.39
CA ARG A 5 -12.31 17.63 11.16
C ARG A 5 -11.32 16.81 10.32
N ILE A 6 -11.76 16.33 9.16
CA ILE A 6 -10.90 15.58 8.23
C ILE A 6 -9.96 16.53 7.48
N ASP A 7 -10.43 17.73 7.18
CA ASP A 7 -9.64 18.79 6.55
C ASP A 7 -8.46 19.22 7.46
N GLU A 8 -8.67 19.32 8.77
CA GLU A 8 -7.61 19.56 9.75
C GLU A 8 -6.57 18.43 9.81
N LEU A 9 -6.96 17.17 9.59
CA LEU A 9 -6.00 16.07 9.48
C LEU A 9 -5.12 16.19 8.25
N PHE A 10 -5.70 16.57 7.10
CA PHE A 10 -4.92 16.88 5.91
C PHE A 10 -3.95 18.02 6.21
N LYS A 11 -4.41 19.13 6.77
CA LYS A 11 -3.55 20.27 7.11
C LYS A 11 -2.40 19.89 8.04
N ALA A 12 -2.65 19.03 9.01
CA ALA A 12 -1.64 18.54 9.95
C ALA A 12 -0.72 17.44 9.37
N GLY A 13 -0.93 17.00 8.13
CA GLY A 13 -0.18 15.90 7.51
C GLY A 13 -0.39 14.55 8.21
N ARG A 14 -1.51 14.39 8.92
CA ARG A 14 -1.86 13.17 9.65
C ARG A 14 -2.57 12.19 8.74
N TYR A 15 -2.62 10.93 9.17
CA TYR A 15 -3.35 9.89 8.46
C TYR A 15 -4.83 10.23 8.31
N VAL A 16 -5.36 10.08 7.09
CA VAL A 16 -6.77 10.27 6.77
C VAL A 16 -7.32 8.95 6.22
N PRO A 17 -8.30 8.32 6.91
CA PRO A 17 -8.91 7.12 6.38
C PRO A 17 -9.84 7.44 5.22
N TYR A 18 -9.75 6.68 4.12
CA TYR A 18 -10.51 6.99 2.90
C TYR A 18 -12.01 6.73 3.05
N THR A 19 -12.41 5.89 4.00
CA THR A 19 -13.82 5.72 4.37
C THR A 19 -14.44 7.01 4.94
N ALA A 20 -13.65 7.87 5.59
CA ALA A 20 -14.10 9.18 6.07
C ALA A 20 -14.27 10.20 4.94
N LEU A 21 -13.77 9.89 3.74
CA LEU A 21 -13.96 10.69 2.52
C LEU A 21 -15.09 10.15 1.64
N SER A 22 -15.73 9.04 2.01
CA SER A 22 -16.86 8.47 1.25
C SER A 22 -18.02 9.45 1.10
N ALA A 23 -18.86 9.26 0.08
CA ALA A 23 -20.04 10.11 -0.12
C ALA A 23 -20.96 10.11 1.10
N SER A 24 -21.15 8.95 1.73
CA SER A 24 -21.94 8.79 2.96
C SER A 24 -21.35 9.58 4.13
N ALA A 25 -20.03 9.48 4.37
CA ALA A 25 -19.37 10.23 5.44
C ALA A 25 -19.48 11.75 5.25
N ARG A 26 -19.34 12.22 4.00
CA ARG A 26 -19.52 13.65 3.69
C ARG A 26 -20.95 14.13 3.87
N LEU A 27 -21.94 13.28 3.55
CA LEU A 27 -23.35 13.61 3.74
C LEU A 27 -23.67 13.74 5.24
N LYS A 28 -23.23 12.80 6.08
CA LYS A 28 -23.41 12.87 7.53
C LYS A 28 -22.79 14.12 8.14
N ALA A 29 -21.57 14.46 7.72
CA ALA A 29 -20.92 15.69 8.17
C ALA A 29 -21.69 16.96 7.75
N SER A 30 -22.29 16.98 6.55
CA SER A 30 -23.13 18.11 6.12
C SER A 30 -24.44 18.25 6.91
N GLN A 31 -24.88 17.17 7.57
CA GLN A 31 -26.05 17.16 8.45
C GLN A 31 -25.70 17.52 9.90
N GLY A 32 -24.43 17.82 10.20
CA GLY A 32 -23.98 18.22 11.55
C GLY A 32 -23.85 17.07 12.55
N GLU A 33 -23.84 15.82 12.08
CA GLU A 33 -23.60 14.65 12.92
C GLU A 33 -22.10 14.54 13.29
N GLU A 34 -21.61 15.43 14.16
CA GLU A 34 -20.29 15.28 14.77
C GLU A 34 -20.39 14.48 16.08
N GLU A 35 -19.80 13.29 16.09
CA GLU A 35 -19.84 12.37 17.24
C GLU A 35 -18.88 12.85 18.34
N VAL A 36 -19.39 13.65 19.29
CA VAL A 36 -18.68 14.07 20.50
C VAL A 36 -18.86 13.00 21.57
N THR A 37 -17.76 12.42 22.05
CA THR A 37 -17.78 11.44 23.14
C THR A 37 -17.39 12.09 24.45
N PHE A 38 -18.19 11.87 25.50
CA PHE A 38 -17.87 12.29 26.86
C PHE A 38 -17.04 11.21 27.56
N ASN A 39 -15.84 11.55 28.00
CA ASN A 39 -15.02 10.63 28.78
C ASN A 39 -15.43 10.71 30.26
N VAL A 40 -16.12 9.68 30.73
CA VAL A 40 -16.65 9.59 32.11
C VAL A 40 -15.54 9.56 33.17
N ALA A 41 -14.34 9.07 32.84
CA ALA A 41 -13.23 8.97 33.79
C ALA A 41 -12.49 10.30 34.00
N THR A 42 -12.45 11.17 32.99
CA THR A 42 -11.74 12.46 33.05
C THR A 42 -12.68 13.67 33.12
N GLY A 43 -14.00 13.45 32.98
CA GLY A 43 -15.00 14.52 32.94
C GLY A 43 -14.86 15.45 31.72
N SER A 44 -14.10 15.04 30.71
CA SER A 44 -13.76 15.87 29.55
C SER A 44 -14.48 15.41 28.29
N PHE A 45 -14.92 16.36 27.47
CA PHE A 45 -15.31 16.07 26.10
C PHE A 45 -14.06 15.74 25.29
N ALA A 46 -14.04 14.56 24.68
CA ALA A 46 -12.99 14.13 23.77
C ALA A 46 -13.58 13.92 22.39
N THR A 47 -12.97 14.51 21.37
CA THR A 47 -13.30 14.22 19.97
C THR A 47 -12.82 12.81 19.65
N LYS A 48 -13.76 11.87 19.50
CA LYS A 48 -13.53 10.44 19.23
C LYS A 48 -12.58 10.24 18.07
N SER A 49 -11.39 9.63 18.23
CA SER A 49 -10.43 9.42 17.12
C SER A 49 -11.10 8.92 15.84
N VAL A 50 -10.67 9.38 14.66
CA VAL A 50 -11.32 8.99 13.39
C VAL A 50 -11.32 7.46 13.27
N ASP A 51 -12.50 6.88 13.06
CA ASP A 51 -12.67 5.43 13.02
C ASP A 51 -11.99 4.83 11.78
N ARG A 52 -11.15 3.83 12.00
CA ARG A 52 -10.38 3.13 10.96
C ARG A 52 -10.84 1.69 10.75
N ARG A 53 -11.77 1.18 11.58
CA ARG A 53 -12.10 -0.26 11.66
C ARG A 53 -12.53 -0.88 10.34
N ASN A 54 -13.22 -0.11 9.50
CA ASN A 54 -13.77 -0.59 8.24
C ASN A 54 -13.01 -0.05 7.01
N GLU A 55 -11.83 0.54 7.20
CA GLU A 55 -11.09 1.12 6.07
C GLU A 55 -10.71 0.07 5.03
N LYS A 56 -10.31 -1.12 5.49
CA LYS A 56 -9.95 -2.24 4.62
C LYS A 56 -11.13 -2.80 3.81
N SER A 57 -12.36 -2.46 4.19
CA SER A 57 -13.59 -2.88 3.52
C SER A 57 -14.12 -1.87 2.49
N ILE A 58 -13.38 -0.77 2.25
CA ILE A 58 -13.76 0.23 1.25
C ILE A 58 -13.87 -0.41 -0.14
N GLN A 59 -14.95 -0.12 -0.85
CA GLN A 59 -15.13 -0.60 -2.22
C GLN A 59 -14.30 0.23 -3.20
N LEU A 60 -13.87 -0.39 -4.31
CA LEU A 60 -13.04 0.28 -5.32
C LEU A 60 -13.66 1.61 -5.79
N VAL A 61 -14.97 1.65 -6.03
CA VAL A 61 -15.67 2.86 -6.47
C VAL A 61 -15.59 4.01 -5.46
N ASP A 62 -15.78 3.69 -4.18
CA ASP A 62 -15.70 4.67 -3.08
C ASP A 62 -14.25 5.12 -2.87
N TRP A 63 -13.32 4.18 -2.98
CA TRP A 63 -11.89 4.45 -2.86
C TRP A 63 -11.41 5.39 -3.96
N ILE A 64 -11.82 5.21 -5.22
CA ILE A 64 -11.45 6.12 -6.32
C ILE A 64 -11.96 7.55 -6.04
N GLY A 65 -13.19 7.66 -5.52
CA GLY A 65 -13.75 8.96 -5.13
C GLY A 65 -12.97 9.62 -3.99
N ALA A 66 -12.62 8.84 -2.96
CA ALA A 66 -11.82 9.29 -1.83
C ALA A 66 -10.39 9.69 -2.22
N ALA A 67 -9.74 8.90 -3.06
CA ALA A 67 -8.39 9.10 -3.56
C ALA A 67 -8.24 10.46 -4.27
N ARG A 68 -9.18 10.81 -5.16
CA ARG A 68 -9.18 12.10 -5.85
C ARG A 68 -9.28 13.28 -4.89
N ILE A 69 -10.13 13.16 -3.86
CA ILE A 69 -10.26 14.18 -2.82
C ILE A 69 -8.97 14.29 -2.01
N ALA A 70 -8.36 13.16 -1.67
CA ALA A 70 -7.11 13.14 -0.93
C ALA A 70 -5.95 13.77 -1.72
N GLU A 71 -5.87 13.55 -3.04
CA GLU A 71 -4.90 14.23 -3.91
C GLU A 71 -5.13 15.74 -3.94
N GLU A 72 -6.38 16.19 -4.10
CA GLU A 72 -6.74 17.61 -4.12
C GLU A 72 -6.36 18.30 -2.80
N ARG A 73 -6.68 17.67 -1.66
CA ARG A 73 -6.36 18.21 -0.34
C ARG A 73 -4.88 18.17 -0.03
N THR A 74 -4.19 17.11 -0.43
CA THR A 74 -2.72 17.04 -0.35
C THR A 74 -2.09 18.14 -1.17
N ARG A 75 -2.59 18.41 -2.38
CA ARG A 75 -2.09 19.51 -3.24
C ARG A 75 -2.27 20.87 -2.57
N HIS A 76 -3.44 21.08 -1.95
CA HIS A 76 -3.76 22.33 -1.26
C HIS A 76 -2.85 22.61 -0.06
N TYR A 77 -2.59 21.59 0.78
CA TYR A 77 -1.88 21.78 2.05
C TYR A 77 -0.38 21.46 2.01
N HIS A 78 0.05 20.52 1.17
CA HIS A 78 1.43 20.01 1.13
C HIS A 78 2.15 20.23 -0.20
N GLY A 79 1.50 20.89 -1.15
CA GLY A 79 2.06 21.26 -2.44
C GLY A 79 2.05 20.15 -3.49
N GLN A 80 2.45 20.53 -4.71
CA GLN A 80 2.29 19.71 -5.91
C GLN A 80 3.07 18.39 -5.85
N ARG A 81 4.33 18.43 -5.40
CA ARG A 81 5.19 17.24 -5.37
C ARG A 81 4.60 16.10 -4.54
N ARG A 82 4.04 16.40 -3.37
CA ARG A 82 3.45 15.37 -2.49
C ARG A 82 2.14 14.84 -3.07
N ALA A 83 1.36 15.70 -3.72
CA ALA A 83 0.14 15.30 -4.41
C ALA A 83 0.44 14.39 -5.62
N ASP A 84 1.48 14.68 -6.39
CA ASP A 84 1.88 13.86 -7.54
C ASP A 84 2.38 12.47 -7.09
N ALA A 85 3.17 12.41 -6.01
CA ALA A 85 3.59 11.13 -5.43
C ALA A 85 2.38 10.31 -4.93
N LEU A 86 1.40 10.95 -4.29
CA LEU A 86 0.16 10.29 -3.87
C LEU A 86 -0.69 9.82 -5.07
N GLY A 87 -0.76 10.60 -6.16
CA GLY A 87 -1.45 10.20 -7.39
C GLY A 87 -0.76 9.01 -8.08
N ALA A 88 0.58 8.98 -8.10
CA ALA A 88 1.35 7.84 -8.57
C ALA A 88 1.07 6.58 -7.74
N HIS A 89 1.06 6.72 -6.40
CA HIS A 89 0.64 5.64 -5.49
C HIS A 89 -0.76 5.13 -5.79
N HIS A 90 -1.74 6.01 -6.01
CA HIS A 90 -3.09 5.57 -6.33
C HIS A 90 -3.16 4.76 -7.63
N LYS A 91 -2.39 5.14 -8.65
CA LYS A 91 -2.25 4.34 -9.86
C LYS A 91 -1.67 2.95 -9.56
N LEU A 92 -0.61 2.88 -8.74
CA LEU A 92 -0.03 1.61 -8.30
C LEU A 92 -1.05 0.75 -7.56
N VAL A 93 -1.83 1.31 -6.64
CA VAL A 93 -2.89 0.58 -5.91
C VAL A 93 -3.91 0.00 -6.88
N THR A 94 -4.33 0.75 -7.90
CA THR A 94 -5.26 0.22 -8.92
C THR A 94 -4.64 -0.89 -9.76
N ASP A 95 -3.36 -0.78 -10.12
CA ASP A 95 -2.64 -1.81 -10.86
C ASP A 95 -2.45 -3.08 -10.00
N ILE A 96 -2.12 -2.93 -8.72
CA ILE A 96 -2.06 -4.03 -7.74
C ILE A 96 -3.44 -4.69 -7.62
N GLY A 97 -4.51 -3.91 -7.53
CA GLY A 97 -5.88 -4.44 -7.46
C GLY A 97 -6.26 -5.30 -8.66
N ARG A 98 -5.77 -4.94 -9.86
CA ARG A 98 -5.97 -5.74 -11.07
C ARG A 98 -5.20 -7.05 -11.05
N VAL A 99 -3.99 -7.08 -10.48
CA VAL A 99 -3.08 -8.25 -10.55
C VAL A 99 -3.25 -9.18 -9.34
N HIS A 100 -3.40 -8.63 -8.14
CA HIS A 100 -3.38 -9.36 -6.87
C HIS A 100 -4.74 -9.36 -6.14
N GLY A 101 -5.76 -8.77 -6.75
CA GLY A 101 -7.08 -8.60 -6.14
C GLY A 101 -7.17 -7.37 -5.24
N TRP A 102 -8.41 -6.91 -5.04
CA TRP A 102 -8.69 -5.65 -4.35
C TRP A 102 -8.30 -5.68 -2.86
N GLU A 103 -8.47 -6.82 -2.19
CA GLU A 103 -8.12 -6.96 -0.78
C GLU A 103 -6.63 -6.69 -0.52
N THR A 104 -5.75 -7.29 -1.32
CA THR A 104 -4.30 -7.05 -1.30
C THR A 104 -3.98 -5.58 -1.56
N ALA A 105 -4.66 -4.97 -2.53
CA ALA A 105 -4.43 -3.57 -2.90
C ALA A 105 -4.81 -2.59 -1.78
N VAL A 106 -5.93 -2.81 -1.10
CA VAL A 106 -6.36 -1.95 0.02
C VAL A 106 -5.45 -2.12 1.23
N GLU A 107 -5.02 -3.34 1.53
CA GLU A 107 -4.03 -3.57 2.61
C GLU A 107 -2.74 -2.80 2.33
N TYR A 108 -2.23 -2.93 1.09
CA TYR A 108 -1.04 -2.22 0.64
C TYR A 108 -1.22 -0.69 0.73
N ASP A 109 -2.35 -0.18 0.24
CA ASP A 109 -2.69 1.24 0.29
C ASP A 109 -2.68 1.79 1.73
N VAL A 110 -3.40 1.12 2.64
CA VAL A 110 -3.50 1.53 4.05
C VAL A 110 -2.11 1.54 4.70
N GLN A 111 -1.31 0.49 4.49
CA GLN A 111 0.02 0.40 5.07
C GLN A 111 0.95 1.51 4.56
N GLN A 112 0.98 1.76 3.25
CA GLN A 112 1.84 2.79 2.67
C GLN A 112 1.42 4.20 3.08
N ARG A 113 0.11 4.48 3.14
CA ARG A 113 -0.39 5.77 3.64
C ARG A 113 -0.11 5.98 5.13
N ASP A 114 -0.15 4.92 5.95
CA ASP A 114 0.26 5.00 7.36
C ASP A 114 1.74 5.36 7.49
N LEU A 115 2.61 4.69 6.73
CA LEU A 115 4.05 5.00 6.71
C LEU A 115 4.31 6.44 6.29
N ALA A 116 3.60 6.93 5.26
CA ALA A 116 3.72 8.32 4.81
C ALA A 116 3.20 9.36 5.82
N ALA A 117 2.24 8.98 6.67
CA ALA A 117 1.76 9.83 7.76
C ALA A 117 2.75 9.88 8.93
N LEU A 118 3.47 8.77 9.19
CA LEU A 118 4.49 8.69 10.24
C LEU A 118 5.82 9.31 9.82
N ASN A 119 6.19 9.18 8.55
CA ASN A 119 7.44 9.68 7.99
C ASN A 119 7.15 10.62 6.80
N PRO A 120 7.29 11.94 6.96
CA PRO A 120 7.09 12.91 5.89
C PRO A 120 8.02 12.73 4.66
N PHE A 121 9.12 11.98 4.82
CA PHE A 121 10.08 11.70 3.74
C PHE A 121 9.82 10.36 3.04
N HIS A 122 8.81 9.59 3.45
CA HIS A 122 8.43 8.36 2.78
C HIS A 122 7.97 8.66 1.35
N ASP A 123 8.61 8.03 0.38
CA ASP A 123 8.26 8.19 -1.03
C ASP A 123 7.17 7.19 -1.41
N LEU A 124 6.03 7.71 -1.82
CA LEU A 124 4.87 6.95 -2.27
C LEU A 124 4.88 6.66 -3.79
N SER A 125 5.80 7.27 -4.55
CA SER A 125 5.77 7.19 -6.01
C SER A 125 6.20 5.83 -6.57
N GLY A 126 6.93 5.04 -5.77
CA GLY A 126 7.44 3.72 -6.13
C GLY A 126 6.61 2.57 -5.56
N VAL A 127 6.82 1.38 -6.12
CA VAL A 127 6.28 0.14 -5.55
C VAL A 127 7.21 -0.41 -4.48
N ASP A 128 6.70 -0.61 -3.27
CA ASP A 128 7.39 -1.36 -2.23
C ASP A 128 7.14 -2.85 -2.44
N ILE A 129 8.06 -3.48 -3.18
CA ILE A 129 7.99 -4.91 -3.50
C ILE A 129 8.03 -5.76 -2.23
N THR A 130 8.72 -5.30 -1.18
CA THR A 130 8.80 -6.04 0.08
C THR A 130 7.45 -6.07 0.77
N ALA A 131 6.80 -4.91 0.93
CA ALA A 131 5.47 -4.83 1.51
C ALA A 131 4.44 -5.64 0.69
N LEU A 132 4.45 -5.49 -0.64
CA LEU A 132 3.53 -6.23 -1.51
C LEU A 132 3.73 -7.74 -1.41
N THR A 133 4.98 -8.20 -1.33
CA THR A 133 5.31 -9.63 -1.17
C THR A 133 4.76 -10.14 0.16
N VAL A 134 5.04 -9.44 1.26
CA VAL A 134 4.59 -9.84 2.60
C VAL A 134 3.06 -9.92 2.67
N ILE A 135 2.35 -8.91 2.16
CA ILE A 135 0.88 -8.90 2.14
C ILE A 135 0.35 -10.05 1.28
N SER A 136 0.86 -10.22 0.06
CA SER A 136 0.39 -11.27 -0.86
C SER A 136 0.63 -12.66 -0.30
N THR A 137 1.79 -12.88 0.34
CA THR A 137 2.11 -14.16 1.00
C THR A 137 1.22 -14.41 2.20
N ALA A 138 0.95 -13.39 3.03
CA ALA A 138 0.04 -13.53 4.17
C ALA A 138 -1.38 -13.91 3.71
N GLN A 139 -1.89 -13.24 2.68
CA GLN A 139 -3.19 -13.55 2.08
C GLN A 139 -3.24 -14.98 1.52
N LEU A 140 -2.20 -15.42 0.81
CA LEU A 140 -2.09 -16.79 0.34
C LEU A 140 -2.16 -17.77 1.52
N ILE A 141 -1.37 -17.57 2.57
CA ILE A 141 -1.35 -18.45 3.75
C ILE A 141 -2.73 -18.51 4.42
N LEU A 142 -3.40 -17.38 4.59
CA LEU A 142 -4.72 -17.33 5.23
C LEU A 142 -5.83 -18.00 4.39
N SER A 143 -5.64 -18.08 3.07
CA SER A 143 -6.56 -18.79 2.17
C SER A 143 -6.41 -20.33 2.21
N LEU A 144 -5.35 -20.84 2.84
CA LEU A 144 -5.08 -22.27 2.87
C LEU A 144 -6.01 -23.00 3.86
N PRO A 145 -6.46 -24.23 3.53
CA PRO A 145 -7.20 -25.07 4.47
C PRO A 145 -6.44 -25.33 5.79
N PRO A 146 -7.16 -25.56 6.90
CA PRO A 146 -6.55 -26.02 8.14
C PRO A 146 -5.71 -27.28 7.92
N GLY A 147 -4.50 -27.31 8.49
CA GLY A 147 -3.58 -28.44 8.36
C GLY A 147 -2.59 -28.34 7.19
N CYS A 148 -2.65 -27.29 6.37
CA CYS A 148 -1.62 -27.02 5.38
C CYS A 148 -0.24 -26.80 6.03
N GLN A 149 0.80 -27.39 5.43
CA GLN A 149 2.19 -27.23 5.84
C GLN A 149 2.94 -26.48 4.74
N ALA A 150 3.74 -25.49 5.14
CA ALA A 150 4.64 -24.80 4.23
C ALA A 150 5.99 -25.53 4.21
N ALA A 151 6.54 -25.72 3.01
CA ALA A 151 7.91 -26.18 2.82
C ALA A 151 8.61 -25.18 1.90
N THR A 152 9.80 -24.72 2.30
CA THR A 152 10.64 -23.89 1.45
C THR A 152 11.60 -24.80 0.69
N PHE A 153 11.46 -24.85 -0.63
CA PHE A 153 12.40 -25.53 -1.50
C PHE A 153 13.36 -24.48 -2.05
N ASP A 154 14.55 -24.40 -1.47
CA ASP A 154 15.64 -23.64 -2.09
C ASP A 154 16.20 -24.45 -3.25
N ILE A 155 16.25 -23.84 -4.43
CA ILE A 155 16.97 -24.42 -5.57
C ILE A 155 18.35 -23.78 -5.57
N SER A 156 19.21 -24.29 -4.68
CA SER A 156 20.62 -23.89 -4.66
C SER A 156 21.22 -24.20 -6.02
N ALA A 157 21.79 -23.17 -6.67
CA ALA A 157 22.39 -23.27 -7.99
C ALA A 157 21.43 -23.60 -9.17
N ALA A 158 20.19 -23.10 -9.17
CA ALA A 158 19.29 -23.20 -10.33
C ALA A 158 19.95 -22.81 -11.68
N TYR A 159 20.83 -21.81 -11.66
CA TYR A 159 21.60 -21.36 -12.82
C TYR A 159 22.62 -22.39 -13.34
N ARG A 160 23.05 -23.34 -12.49
CA ARG A 160 23.93 -24.46 -12.87
C ARG A 160 23.17 -25.67 -13.38
N LEU A 161 21.86 -25.73 -13.19
CA LEU A 161 21.02 -26.85 -13.66
C LEU A 161 20.33 -26.55 -14.99
N THR A 162 20.31 -25.27 -15.39
CA THR A 162 19.60 -24.85 -16.60
C THR A 162 20.56 -24.95 -17.80
N PRO A 163 20.32 -25.85 -18.76
CA PRO A 163 21.24 -26.04 -19.88
C PRO A 163 21.31 -24.78 -20.75
N ILE A 164 22.52 -24.41 -21.15
CA ILE A 164 22.78 -23.31 -22.07
C ILE A 164 22.67 -23.80 -23.50
N ARG A 165 21.97 -23.04 -24.36
CA ARG A 165 21.90 -23.35 -25.79
C ARG A 165 23.32 -23.43 -26.38
N PRO A 166 23.66 -24.46 -27.18
CA PRO A 166 25.02 -24.63 -27.71
C PRO A 166 25.56 -23.38 -28.41
N GLU A 167 24.70 -22.66 -29.13
CA GLU A 167 25.06 -21.45 -29.89
C GLU A 167 25.43 -20.25 -29.00
N GLN A 168 25.13 -20.32 -27.70
CA GLN A 168 25.35 -19.25 -26.72
C GLN A 168 26.48 -19.56 -25.72
N GLN A 169 27.03 -20.78 -25.73
CA GLN A 169 28.03 -21.21 -24.74
C GLN A 169 29.32 -20.36 -24.77
N ASN A 170 29.69 -19.85 -25.95
CA ASN A 170 30.83 -18.95 -26.12
C ASN A 170 30.70 -17.65 -25.30
N SER A 171 29.47 -17.22 -24.99
CA SER A 171 29.19 -16.00 -24.22
C SER A 171 29.50 -16.16 -22.73
N LEU A 172 29.75 -17.39 -22.28
CA LEU A 172 30.06 -17.72 -20.88
C LEU A 172 31.51 -18.15 -20.69
N CYS A 173 32.35 -17.93 -21.70
CA CYS A 173 33.79 -18.16 -21.60
C CYS A 173 34.45 -17.06 -20.76
N LEU A 174 35.14 -17.46 -19.69
CA LEU A 174 35.93 -16.56 -18.85
C LEU A 174 37.42 -16.88 -19.02
N ARG A 175 38.23 -15.86 -19.30
CA ARG A 175 39.69 -16.00 -19.32
C ARG A 175 40.26 -15.65 -17.94
N TRP A 176 40.93 -16.61 -17.32
CA TRP A 176 41.56 -16.44 -16.00
C TRP A 176 42.88 -17.23 -15.95
N GLU A 177 43.93 -16.66 -15.36
CA GLU A 177 45.25 -17.31 -15.20
C GLU A 177 45.81 -17.99 -16.47
N GLY A 178 45.60 -17.37 -17.63
CA GLY A 178 46.09 -17.91 -18.90
C GLY A 178 45.27 -19.07 -19.48
N LEU A 179 44.18 -19.47 -18.81
CA LEU A 179 43.24 -20.49 -19.25
C LEU A 179 41.90 -19.87 -19.65
N VAL A 180 41.13 -20.60 -20.47
CA VAL A 180 39.73 -20.27 -20.80
C VAL A 180 38.83 -21.28 -20.12
N TYR A 181 37.97 -20.80 -19.24
CA TYR A 181 36.98 -21.59 -18.52
C TYR A 181 35.64 -21.42 -19.22
N VAL A 182 34.97 -22.54 -19.47
CA VAL A 182 33.58 -22.57 -19.97
C VAL A 182 32.74 -23.07 -18.81
N ASP A 183 31.77 -22.28 -18.36
CA ASP A 183 30.83 -22.73 -17.34
C ASP A 183 30.06 -23.94 -17.88
N ARG A 184 30.14 -25.05 -17.15
CA ARG A 184 29.39 -26.27 -17.48
C ARG A 184 28.12 -26.23 -16.63
N ALA A 185 27.02 -25.80 -17.25
CA ALA A 185 25.70 -26.23 -16.80
C ALA A 185 25.57 -27.75 -16.95
#